data_AF-A0A139N590-F1
#
_entry.id   AF-A0A139N590-F1
#
_cell.length_a   1.000
_cell.length_b   1.000
_cell.length_c   1.000
_cell.angle_alpha   90.00
_cell.angle_beta   90.00
_cell.angle_gamma   90.00
#
_symmetry.space_group_name_H-M   'P 1'
#
loop_
_entity.id
_entity.type
_entity.pdbx_description
1 polymer ?
#
loop_
_entity_poly.entity_id
_entity_poly.type
_entity_poly.pdbx_seq_one_letter_code
_entity_poly.pdbx_strand_id
1 'polypeptide(L)'
;MDDLKKENFDFKKEEVLTALVEKIQANLPAYQASLGQIRANEKSALLNEADDLRDADLQALRDSIKPYRASKRETEKTAYTNLKLLFDTYKDTHKKHYEEETALISNLLEKLASDKYKSQVETLAIAKFVENLKESHQAFESLFASRSQDKLQSVSFDVKKLRKEVATPYQQLTDYVSILTQAKEDELYKRFLSVLNNSRKHYADTLARRKGKDTKATETTVTE
;
A
#
# COMPACT_ATOMS: atom_id res chain seq x y z
N MET A 1 16.41 12.87 -16.90
CA MET A 1 16.95 12.10 -18.05
C MET A 1 16.11 12.29 -19.30
N ASP A 2 14.78 12.38 -19.18
CA ASP A 2 13.91 12.57 -20.35
C ASP A 2 14.16 13.89 -21.10
N ASP A 3 14.46 14.97 -20.37
CA ASP A 3 14.82 16.26 -20.99
C ASP A 3 16.13 16.17 -21.80
N LEU A 4 17.10 15.39 -21.34
CA LEU A 4 18.34 15.15 -22.09
C LEU A 4 18.12 14.31 -23.35
N LYS A 5 17.15 13.39 -23.33
CA LYS A 5 16.80 12.57 -24.50
C LYS A 5 16.10 13.38 -25.59
N LYS A 6 15.25 14.34 -25.20
CA LYS A 6 14.51 15.21 -26.14
C LYS A 6 15.42 16.12 -26.97
N GLU A 7 16.57 16.47 -26.41
CA GLU A 7 17.51 17.41 -27.02
C GLU A 7 18.45 16.76 -28.06
N ASN A 8 18.42 15.43 -28.20
CA ASN A 8 19.17 14.65 -29.20
C ASN A 8 20.65 15.05 -29.35
N PHE A 9 21.34 15.21 -28.22
CA PHE A 9 22.75 15.59 -28.19
C PHE A 9 23.64 14.57 -28.91
N ASP A 10 24.50 15.05 -29.81
CA ASP A 10 25.46 14.23 -30.54
C ASP A 10 26.83 14.25 -29.84
N PHE A 11 27.13 13.20 -29.06
CA PHE A 11 28.38 13.05 -28.32
C PHE A 11 29.45 12.27 -29.07
N LYS A 12 29.44 12.24 -30.42
CA LYS A 12 30.35 11.41 -31.26
C LYS A 12 31.85 11.46 -30.94
N LYS A 13 32.33 12.38 -30.10
CA LYS A 13 33.73 12.49 -29.63
C LYS A 13 33.91 12.42 -28.11
N GLU A 14 32.86 12.11 -27.34
CA GLU A 14 32.87 12.09 -25.88
C GLU A 14 32.38 10.74 -25.36
N GLU A 15 33.21 9.71 -25.53
CA GLU A 15 32.92 8.33 -25.09
C GLU A 15 32.53 8.26 -23.61
N VAL A 16 33.17 9.08 -22.76
CA VAL A 16 32.89 9.14 -21.32
C VAL A 16 31.48 9.67 -21.03
N LEU A 17 31.01 10.70 -21.74
CA LEU A 17 29.63 11.21 -21.58
C LEU A 17 28.61 10.15 -21.99
N THR A 18 28.82 9.53 -23.15
CA THR A 18 27.95 8.48 -23.68
C THR A 18 27.85 7.32 -22.70
N ALA A 19 28.98 6.80 -22.21
CA ALA A 19 29.01 5.68 -21.28
C ALA A 19 28.29 5.99 -19.95
N LEU A 20 28.43 7.21 -19.41
CA LEU A 20 27.75 7.61 -18.18
C LEU A 20 26.23 7.73 -18.38
N VAL A 21 25.79 8.31 -19.50
CA VAL A 21 24.37 8.41 -19.85
C VAL A 21 23.75 7.02 -20.03
N GLU A 22 24.40 6.13 -20.77
CA GLU A 22 23.96 4.75 -20.97
C GLU A 22 23.87 3.98 -19.64
N LYS A 23 24.87 4.14 -18.75
CA LYS A 23 24.87 3.50 -17.43
C LYS A 23 23.72 3.97 -16.54
N ILE A 24 23.37 5.26 -16.58
CA ILE A 24 22.19 5.77 -15.87
C ILE A 24 20.92 5.17 -16.47
N GLN A 25 20.80 5.16 -17.81
CA GLN A 25 19.62 4.66 -18.51
C GLN A 25 19.39 3.16 -18.29
N ALA A 26 20.45 2.36 -18.24
CA ALA A 26 20.37 0.93 -18.00
C ALA A 26 19.86 0.59 -16.58
N ASN A 27 20.26 1.38 -15.58
CA ASN A 27 19.91 1.11 -14.17
C ASN A 27 18.61 1.81 -13.71
N LEU A 28 18.14 2.82 -14.46
CA LEU A 28 16.97 3.62 -14.07
C LEU A 28 15.67 2.81 -13.96
N PRO A 29 15.32 1.89 -14.90
CA PRO A 29 14.08 1.11 -14.79
C PRO A 29 14.02 0.24 -13.54
N ALA A 30 15.12 -0.44 -13.19
CA ALA A 30 15.19 -1.26 -11.99
C ALA A 30 15.06 -0.41 -10.72
N TYR A 31 15.73 0.74 -10.67
CA TYR A 31 15.58 1.67 -9.55
C TYR A 31 14.15 2.19 -9.43
N GLN A 32 13.50 2.58 -10.53
CA GLN A 32 12.11 3.04 -10.54
C GLN A 32 11.14 1.95 -10.07
N ALA A 33 11.30 0.72 -10.57
CA ALA A 33 10.51 -0.43 -10.11
C ALA A 33 10.68 -0.66 -8.60
N SER A 34 11.91 -0.50 -8.07
CA SER A 34 12.18 -0.66 -6.64
C SER A 34 11.48 0.39 -5.75
N LEU A 35 11.12 1.56 -6.29
CA LEU A 35 10.40 2.60 -5.53
C LEU A 35 8.93 2.24 -5.29
N GLY A 36 8.35 1.39 -6.14
CA GLY A 36 6.99 0.88 -5.99
C GLY A 36 6.88 -0.33 -5.06
N GLN A 37 8.01 -0.85 -4.55
CA GLN A 37 8.01 -2.00 -3.66
C GLN A 37 7.50 -1.59 -2.27
N ILE A 38 6.26 -1.98 -1.96
CA ILE A 38 5.71 -1.85 -0.60
C ILE A 38 6.58 -2.66 0.37
N ARG A 39 6.98 -2.02 1.48
CA ARG A 39 7.89 -2.64 2.44
C ARG A 39 7.19 -3.79 3.15
N ALA A 40 7.94 -4.85 3.50
CA ALA A 40 7.39 -6.00 4.23
C ALA A 40 6.63 -5.58 5.50
N ASN A 41 7.13 -4.58 6.23
CA ASN A 41 6.49 -4.06 7.44
C ASN A 41 5.13 -3.39 7.16
N GLU A 42 5.00 -2.67 6.04
CA GLU A 42 3.75 -2.02 5.67
C GLU A 42 2.68 -3.06 5.31
N LYS A 43 3.05 -4.14 4.59
CA LYS A 43 2.12 -5.23 4.28
C LYS A 43 1.66 -6.00 5.53
N SER A 44 2.59 -6.27 6.46
CA SER A 44 2.25 -6.91 7.73
C SER A 44 1.33 -6.04 8.57
N ALA A 45 1.56 -4.72 8.60
CA ALA A 45 0.67 -3.79 9.31
C ALA A 45 -0.74 -3.78 8.69
N LEU A 46 -0.85 -3.68 7.36
CA LEU A 46 -2.14 -3.71 6.65
C LEU A 46 -2.91 -5.00 6.89
N LEU A 47 -2.22 -6.15 6.91
CA LEU A 47 -2.87 -7.43 7.15
C LEU A 47 -3.38 -7.54 8.60
N ASN A 48 -2.59 -7.07 9.56
CA ASN A 48 -3.01 -7.06 10.97
C ASN A 48 -4.19 -6.11 11.19
N GLU A 49 -4.18 -4.92 10.58
CA GLU A 49 -5.30 -3.98 10.70
C GLU A 49 -6.60 -4.55 10.10
N ALA A 50 -6.50 -5.25 8.97
CA ALA A 50 -7.65 -5.95 8.39
C ALA A 50 -8.16 -7.10 9.27
N ASP A 51 -7.25 -7.81 9.94
CA ASP A 51 -7.58 -8.88 10.89
C ASP A 51 -8.26 -8.32 12.14
N ASP A 52 -7.70 -7.26 12.73
CA ASP A 52 -8.27 -6.56 13.89
C ASP A 52 -9.69 -6.05 13.61
N LEU A 53 -9.94 -5.52 12.40
CA LEU A 53 -11.27 -5.07 11.97
C LEU A 53 -12.24 -6.25 11.83
N ARG A 54 -11.81 -7.35 11.22
CA ARG A 54 -12.61 -8.58 11.08
C ARG A 54 -12.99 -9.14 12.45
N ASP A 55 -12.06 -9.19 13.38
CA ASP A 55 -12.28 -9.60 14.77
C ASP A 55 -13.28 -8.68 15.49
N ALA A 56 -13.14 -7.36 15.29
CA ALA A 56 -14.06 -6.38 15.85
C ALA A 56 -15.48 -6.57 15.32
N ASP A 57 -15.66 -6.81 14.00
CA ASP A 57 -16.97 -7.06 13.41
C ASP A 57 -17.57 -8.40 13.86
N LEU A 58 -16.73 -9.44 14.00
CA LEU A 58 -17.18 -10.72 14.57
C LEU A 58 -17.68 -10.53 16.00
N GLN A 59 -16.97 -9.74 16.82
CA GLN A 59 -17.40 -9.42 18.17
C GLN A 59 -18.68 -8.56 18.16
N ALA A 60 -18.78 -7.58 17.27
CA ALA A 60 -19.97 -6.73 17.12
C ALA A 60 -21.21 -7.56 16.75
N LEU A 61 -21.08 -8.53 15.85
CA LEU A 61 -22.14 -9.47 15.50
C LEU A 61 -22.61 -10.29 16.72
N ARG A 62 -21.68 -10.80 17.53
CA ARG A 62 -22.04 -11.53 18.76
C ARG A 62 -22.72 -10.64 19.80
N ASP A 63 -22.29 -9.39 19.88
CA ASP A 63 -22.83 -8.43 20.82
C ASP A 63 -24.22 -7.93 20.41
N SER A 64 -24.50 -7.91 19.11
CA SER A 64 -25.78 -7.47 18.54
C SER A 64 -26.99 -8.26 19.05
N ILE A 65 -26.82 -9.53 19.46
CA ILE A 65 -27.92 -10.35 19.98
C ILE A 65 -28.17 -10.16 21.47
N LYS A 66 -27.21 -9.61 22.23
CA LYS A 66 -27.30 -9.50 23.71
C LYS A 66 -28.57 -8.79 24.20
N PRO A 67 -29.06 -7.70 23.59
CA PRO A 67 -30.28 -7.02 24.03
C PRO A 67 -31.53 -7.92 24.02
N TYR A 68 -31.56 -8.94 23.16
CA TYR A 68 -32.72 -9.81 22.96
C TYR A 68 -32.83 -10.94 23.99
N ARG A 69 -31.81 -11.12 24.85
CA ARG A 69 -31.78 -12.14 25.91
C ARG A 69 -32.99 -12.11 26.83
N ALA A 70 -33.49 -10.92 27.14
CA ALA A 70 -34.63 -10.69 28.01
C ALA A 70 -35.83 -10.09 27.25
N SER A 71 -35.93 -10.32 25.94
CA SER A 71 -37.02 -9.75 25.15
C SER A 71 -38.41 -10.16 25.68
N LYS A 72 -39.37 -9.24 25.59
CA LYS A 72 -40.78 -9.51 25.89
C LYS A 72 -41.46 -10.31 24.77
N ARG A 73 -40.86 -10.34 23.57
CA ARG A 73 -41.39 -11.08 22.43
C ARG A 73 -40.77 -12.48 22.39
N GLU A 74 -41.62 -13.50 22.37
CA GLU A 74 -41.17 -14.89 22.39
C GLU A 74 -40.39 -15.29 21.13
N THR A 75 -40.76 -14.71 19.99
CA THR A 75 -40.06 -14.88 18.71
C THR A 75 -38.61 -14.38 18.79
N GLU A 76 -38.38 -13.21 19.39
CA GLU A 76 -37.05 -12.64 19.59
C GLU A 76 -36.23 -13.48 20.59
N LYS A 77 -36.83 -13.96 21.68
CA LYS A 77 -36.16 -14.87 22.64
C LYS A 77 -35.73 -16.18 21.99
N THR A 78 -36.58 -16.75 21.17
CA THR A 78 -36.30 -17.99 20.44
C THR A 78 -35.16 -17.77 19.44
N ALA A 79 -35.22 -16.68 18.65
CA ALA A 79 -34.16 -16.30 17.72
C ALA A 79 -32.82 -16.06 18.44
N TYR A 80 -32.83 -15.34 19.57
CA TYR A 80 -31.66 -15.14 20.42
C TYR A 80 -31.05 -16.46 20.88
N THR A 81 -31.86 -17.39 21.38
CA THR A 81 -31.37 -18.68 21.91
C THR A 81 -30.70 -19.50 20.81
N ASN A 82 -31.31 -19.54 19.62
CA ASN A 82 -30.78 -20.27 18.48
C ASN A 82 -29.49 -19.65 17.93
N LEU A 83 -29.45 -18.32 17.75
CA LEU A 83 -28.26 -17.61 17.27
C LEU A 83 -27.13 -17.66 18.30
N LYS A 84 -27.44 -17.57 19.59
CA LYS A 84 -26.44 -17.74 20.65
C LYS A 84 -25.80 -19.12 20.57
N LEU A 85 -26.60 -20.18 20.43
CA LEU A 85 -26.07 -21.54 20.31
C LEU A 85 -25.15 -21.67 19.10
N LEU A 86 -25.54 -21.09 17.96
CA LEU A 86 -24.69 -21.02 16.79
C LEU A 86 -23.38 -20.30 17.11
N PHE A 87 -23.43 -19.07 17.62
CA PHE A 87 -22.23 -18.29 17.91
C PHE A 87 -21.32 -18.97 18.92
N ASP A 88 -21.85 -19.63 19.95
CA ASP A 88 -21.06 -20.36 20.95
C ASP A 88 -20.16 -21.46 20.33
N THR A 89 -20.53 -22.02 19.17
CA THR A 89 -19.68 -22.96 18.42
C THR A 89 -18.43 -22.31 17.79
N TYR A 90 -18.41 -20.98 17.69
CA TYR A 90 -17.33 -20.16 17.12
C TYR A 90 -16.68 -19.22 18.15
N LYS A 91 -16.74 -19.53 19.46
CA LYS A 91 -16.40 -18.57 20.55
C LYS A 91 -14.93 -18.16 20.68
N ASP A 92 -14.03 -18.85 20.00
CA ASP A 92 -12.58 -18.59 20.04
C ASP A 92 -11.98 -18.43 18.64
N THR A 93 -12.81 -18.10 17.64
CA THR A 93 -12.39 -17.97 16.24
C THR A 93 -11.24 -16.96 16.09
N HIS A 94 -11.35 -15.76 16.66
CA HIS A 94 -10.31 -14.71 16.66
C HIS A 94 -8.94 -15.12 17.27
N LYS A 95 -8.88 -16.22 18.03
CA LYS A 95 -7.62 -16.71 18.60
C LYS A 95 -6.91 -17.71 17.70
N LYS A 96 -7.55 -18.10 16.59
CA LYS A 96 -7.02 -19.08 15.65
C LYS A 96 -6.01 -18.40 14.72
N HIS A 97 -5.23 -19.23 14.06
CA HIS A 97 -4.39 -18.72 12.97
C HIS A 97 -5.29 -18.37 11.78
N TYR A 98 -4.83 -17.42 10.95
CA TYR A 98 -5.62 -16.83 9.87
C TYR A 98 -6.37 -17.82 8.98
N GLU A 99 -5.77 -18.95 8.64
CA GLU A 99 -6.39 -19.95 7.76
C GLU A 99 -7.58 -20.66 8.44
N GLU A 100 -7.40 -21.12 9.68
CA GLU A 100 -8.47 -21.74 10.47
C GLU A 100 -9.56 -20.72 10.81
N GLU A 101 -9.18 -19.50 11.19
CA GLU A 101 -10.14 -18.43 11.43
C GLU A 101 -10.97 -18.12 10.20
N THR A 102 -10.32 -17.98 9.04
CA THR A 102 -10.98 -17.73 7.75
C THR A 102 -11.98 -18.84 7.44
N ALA A 103 -11.60 -20.11 7.59
CA ALA A 103 -12.50 -21.24 7.36
C ALA A 103 -13.71 -21.22 8.32
N LEU A 104 -13.49 -20.88 9.59
CA LEU A 104 -14.54 -20.77 10.59
C LEU A 104 -15.51 -19.62 10.30
N ILE A 105 -15.01 -18.43 9.94
CA ILE A 105 -15.84 -17.27 9.60
C ILE A 105 -16.64 -17.54 8.32
N SER A 106 -16.02 -18.10 7.28
CA SER A 106 -16.73 -18.49 6.05
C SER A 106 -17.87 -19.46 6.36
N ASN A 107 -17.63 -20.48 7.19
CA ASN A 107 -18.66 -21.44 7.58
C ASN A 107 -19.77 -20.80 8.43
N LEU A 108 -19.42 -19.84 9.30
CA LEU A 108 -20.42 -19.08 10.07
C LEU A 108 -21.31 -18.24 9.15
N LEU A 109 -20.73 -17.51 8.20
CA LEU A 109 -21.47 -16.70 7.22
C LEU A 109 -22.39 -17.57 6.35
N GLU A 110 -21.93 -18.73 5.90
CA GLU A 110 -22.76 -19.72 5.18
C GLU A 110 -23.95 -20.19 6.02
N LYS A 111 -23.72 -20.52 7.30
CA LYS A 111 -24.82 -20.92 8.21
C LYS A 111 -25.80 -19.77 8.41
N LEU A 112 -25.33 -18.54 8.60
CA LEU A 112 -26.19 -17.37 8.76
C LEU A 112 -27.02 -17.08 7.50
N ALA A 113 -26.51 -17.42 6.32
CA ALA A 113 -27.24 -17.30 5.06
C ALA A 113 -28.30 -18.41 4.84
N SER A 114 -28.22 -19.53 5.57
CA SER A 114 -29.21 -20.61 5.47
C SER A 114 -30.59 -20.19 5.99
N ASP A 115 -31.66 -20.75 5.40
CA ASP A 115 -33.06 -20.41 5.73
C ASP A 115 -33.36 -20.48 7.23
N LYS A 116 -32.73 -21.44 7.93
CA LYS A 116 -32.87 -21.63 9.37
C LYS A 116 -32.46 -20.40 10.18
N TYR A 117 -31.36 -19.75 9.82
CA TYR A 117 -30.79 -18.64 10.59
C TYR A 117 -31.10 -17.27 9.97
N LYS A 118 -31.32 -17.21 8.66
CA LYS A 118 -31.67 -15.97 7.96
C LYS A 118 -32.93 -15.31 8.53
N SER A 119 -33.99 -16.08 8.74
CA SER A 119 -35.23 -15.59 9.37
C SER A 119 -35.01 -15.08 10.81
N GLN A 120 -34.04 -15.65 11.54
CA GLN A 120 -33.70 -15.23 12.91
C GLN A 120 -32.89 -13.93 12.91
N VAL A 121 -31.95 -13.80 11.98
CA VAL A 121 -31.19 -12.56 11.73
C VAL A 121 -32.14 -11.40 11.41
N GLU A 122 -33.14 -11.65 10.58
CA GLU A 122 -34.21 -10.68 10.26
C GLU A 122 -35.08 -10.37 11.48
N THR A 123 -35.49 -11.39 12.25
CA THR A 123 -36.29 -11.21 13.47
C THR A 123 -35.60 -10.32 14.51
N LEU A 124 -34.27 -10.43 14.63
CA LEU A 124 -33.48 -9.59 15.54
C LEU A 124 -32.98 -8.29 14.89
N ALA A 125 -33.29 -8.04 13.61
CA ALA A 125 -32.81 -6.88 12.87
C ALA A 125 -31.27 -6.68 12.91
N ILE A 126 -30.50 -7.78 12.92
CA ILE A 126 -29.02 -7.74 13.03
C ILE A 126 -28.30 -7.89 11.68
N ALA A 127 -29.03 -7.88 10.56
CA ALA A 127 -28.48 -8.12 9.22
C ALA A 127 -27.27 -7.23 8.88
N LYS A 128 -27.27 -5.96 9.33
CA LYS A 128 -26.14 -5.04 9.13
C LYS A 128 -24.82 -5.56 9.70
N PHE A 129 -24.84 -6.26 10.84
CA PHE A 129 -23.63 -6.80 11.45
C PHE A 129 -23.11 -8.03 10.70
N VAL A 130 -24.00 -8.78 10.06
CA VAL A 130 -23.61 -9.89 9.19
C VAL A 130 -22.93 -9.37 7.93
N GLU A 131 -23.46 -8.29 7.34
CA GLU A 131 -22.83 -7.68 6.15
C GLU A 131 -21.48 -7.04 6.49
N ASN A 132 -21.36 -6.31 7.60
CA ASN A 132 -20.07 -5.76 8.04
C ASN A 132 -18.99 -6.85 8.18
N LEU A 133 -19.31 -7.96 8.87
CA LEU A 133 -18.38 -9.09 9.02
C LEU A 133 -18.01 -9.70 7.66
N LYS A 134 -18.96 -9.78 6.74
CA LYS A 134 -18.70 -10.29 5.39
C LYS A 134 -17.78 -9.37 4.60
N GLU A 135 -17.97 -8.05 4.68
CA GLU A 135 -17.12 -7.06 4.03
C GLU A 135 -15.69 -7.08 4.58
N SER A 136 -15.52 -7.06 5.92
CA SER A 136 -14.20 -7.13 6.55
C SER A 136 -13.50 -8.47 6.31
N HIS A 137 -14.24 -9.58 6.32
CA HIS A 137 -13.72 -10.90 5.95
C HIS A 137 -13.22 -10.96 4.50
N GLN A 138 -14.01 -10.44 3.54
CA GLN A 138 -13.59 -10.40 2.13
C GLN A 138 -12.37 -9.48 1.91
N ALA A 139 -12.30 -8.36 2.62
CA ALA A 139 -11.15 -7.47 2.58
C ALA A 139 -9.88 -8.18 3.09
N PHE A 140 -9.98 -8.90 4.20
CA PHE A 140 -8.89 -9.73 4.74
C PHE A 140 -8.46 -10.81 3.74
N GLU A 141 -9.40 -11.60 3.20
CA GLU A 141 -9.07 -12.68 2.26
C GLU A 141 -8.34 -12.16 1.01
N SER A 142 -8.78 -11.03 0.47
CA SER A 142 -8.12 -10.37 -0.66
C SER A 142 -6.67 -9.97 -0.34
N LEU A 143 -6.44 -9.35 0.83
CA LEU A 143 -5.10 -8.98 1.29
C LEU A 143 -4.23 -10.22 1.57
N PHE A 144 -4.78 -11.24 2.20
CA PHE A 144 -4.07 -12.47 2.53
C PHE A 144 -3.66 -13.23 1.26
N ALA A 145 -4.55 -13.34 0.27
CA ALA A 145 -4.26 -13.94 -1.03
C ALA A 145 -3.17 -13.15 -1.78
N SER A 146 -3.25 -11.81 -1.77
CA SER A 146 -2.23 -10.95 -2.40
C SER A 146 -0.83 -11.18 -1.81
N ARG A 147 -0.73 -11.39 -0.49
CA ARG A 147 0.54 -11.69 0.19
C ARG A 147 1.15 -13.01 -0.28
N SER A 148 0.33 -14.02 -0.54
CA SER A 148 0.79 -15.31 -1.06
C SER A 148 1.35 -15.18 -2.48
N GLN A 149 0.63 -14.46 -3.35
CA GLN A 149 1.06 -14.19 -4.72
C GLN A 149 2.35 -13.34 -4.76
N ASP A 150 2.43 -12.31 -3.92
CA ASP A 150 3.59 -11.44 -3.82
C ASP A 150 4.83 -12.19 -3.32
N LYS A 151 4.68 -13.15 -2.40
CA LYS A 151 5.81 -13.97 -1.94
C LYS A 151 6.38 -14.86 -3.05
N LEU A 152 5.54 -15.26 -4.00
CA LEU A 152 5.96 -16.03 -5.19
C LEU A 152 6.60 -15.15 -6.27
N GLN A 153 6.18 -13.88 -6.37
CA GLN A 153 6.63 -12.95 -7.41
C GLN A 153 7.63 -11.89 -6.92
N SER A 154 8.00 -11.87 -5.63
CA SER A 154 8.83 -10.79 -5.09
C SER A 154 10.24 -10.85 -5.67
N VAL A 155 10.52 -9.96 -6.63
CA VAL A 155 11.86 -9.52 -6.92
C VAL A 155 12.27 -8.60 -5.77
N SER A 156 13.05 -9.12 -4.83
CA SER A 156 13.66 -8.29 -3.79
C SER A 156 14.72 -7.41 -4.43
N PHE A 157 14.48 -6.10 -4.46
CA PHE A 157 15.48 -5.15 -4.93
C PHE A 157 16.39 -4.73 -3.77
N ASP A 158 17.70 -4.77 -3.99
CA ASP A 158 18.61 -4.01 -3.13
C ASP A 158 18.51 -2.52 -3.50
N VAL A 159 17.52 -1.84 -2.91
CA VAL A 159 17.23 -0.43 -3.16
C VAL A 159 18.46 0.45 -2.90
N LYS A 160 19.31 0.07 -1.92
CA LYS A 160 20.52 0.82 -1.58
C LYS A 160 21.55 0.69 -2.69
N LYS A 161 21.75 -0.52 -3.22
CA LYS A 161 22.62 -0.77 -4.37
C LYS A 161 22.12 -0.07 -5.62
N LEU A 162 20.85 -0.24 -5.99
CA LEU A 162 20.24 0.39 -7.17
C LEU A 162 20.32 1.93 -7.11
N ARG A 163 20.07 2.51 -5.93
CA ARG A 163 20.24 3.96 -5.73
C ARG A 163 21.66 4.38 -6.04
N LYS A 164 22.66 3.63 -5.57
CA LYS A 164 24.08 3.93 -5.82
C LYS A 164 24.44 3.78 -7.30
N GLU A 165 23.89 2.78 -7.97
CA GLU A 165 24.12 2.50 -9.40
C GLU A 165 23.54 3.58 -10.33
N VAL A 166 22.50 4.32 -9.88
CA VAL A 166 21.96 5.49 -10.60
C VAL A 166 22.64 6.79 -10.16
N ALA A 167 22.82 7.00 -8.85
CA ALA A 167 23.31 8.26 -8.31
C ALA A 167 24.79 8.52 -8.62
N THR A 168 25.64 7.48 -8.55
CA THR A 168 27.09 7.64 -8.77
C THR A 168 27.39 8.09 -10.20
N PRO A 169 26.88 7.42 -11.25
CA PRO A 169 27.13 7.85 -12.62
C PRO A 169 26.48 9.20 -12.94
N TYR A 170 25.33 9.53 -12.33
CA TYR A 170 24.73 10.85 -12.47
C TYR A 170 25.62 11.97 -11.90
N GLN A 171 26.22 11.75 -10.72
CA GLN A 171 27.17 12.69 -10.14
C GLN A 171 28.38 12.88 -11.06
N GLN A 172 28.99 11.77 -11.48
CA GLN A 172 30.13 11.76 -12.42
C GLN A 172 29.81 12.48 -13.73
N LEU A 173 28.61 12.27 -14.28
CA LEU A 173 28.15 12.94 -15.49
C LEU A 173 28.13 14.45 -15.30
N THR A 174 27.57 14.92 -14.18
CA THR A 174 27.44 16.36 -13.95
C THR A 174 28.76 17.03 -13.65
N ASP A 175 29.67 16.34 -12.95
CA ASP A 175 31.03 16.83 -12.69
C ASP A 175 31.83 16.90 -13.99
N TYR A 176 31.76 15.86 -14.81
CA TYR A 176 32.47 15.80 -16.09
C TYR A 176 32.00 16.87 -17.07
N VAL A 177 30.68 17.10 -17.19
CA VAL A 177 30.15 18.20 -18.02
C VAL A 177 30.61 19.56 -17.51
N SER A 178 30.60 19.78 -16.18
CA SER A 178 31.09 21.03 -15.60
C SER A 178 32.54 21.30 -15.98
N ILE A 179 33.39 20.27 -15.93
CA ILE A 179 34.81 20.37 -16.35
C ILE A 179 34.88 20.68 -17.86
N LEU A 180 34.12 19.97 -18.69
CA LEU A 180 34.12 20.19 -20.14
C LEU A 180 33.68 21.61 -20.52
N THR A 181 32.70 22.19 -19.83
CA THR A 181 32.28 23.59 -20.07
C THR A 181 33.35 24.63 -19.74
N GLN A 182 34.27 24.31 -18.83
CA GLN A 182 35.37 25.19 -18.44
C GLN A 182 36.60 24.99 -19.34
N ALA A 183 36.88 23.74 -19.71
CA ALA A 183 38.06 23.37 -20.49
C ALA A 183 37.86 23.52 -22.00
N LYS A 184 36.62 23.42 -22.50
CA LYS A 184 36.27 23.51 -23.92
C LYS A 184 35.24 24.62 -24.12
N GLU A 185 35.55 25.60 -24.95
CA GLU A 185 34.62 26.67 -25.33
C GLU A 185 33.58 26.20 -26.37
N ASP A 186 32.94 25.05 -26.12
CA ASP A 186 31.94 24.46 -27.00
C ASP A 186 30.53 24.72 -26.46
N GLU A 187 29.64 25.25 -27.31
CA GLU A 187 28.24 25.54 -26.97
C GLU A 187 27.45 24.27 -26.61
N LEU A 188 27.85 23.10 -27.13
CA LEU A 188 27.20 21.83 -26.83
C LEU A 188 27.20 21.55 -25.32
N TYR A 189 28.36 21.67 -24.66
CA TYR A 189 28.46 21.39 -23.22
C TYR A 189 27.70 22.42 -22.39
N LYS A 190 27.71 23.69 -22.82
CA LYS A 190 26.95 24.77 -22.16
C LYS A 190 25.45 24.49 -22.23
N ARG A 191 24.94 24.04 -23.38
CA ARG A 191 23.54 23.62 -23.56
C ARG A 191 23.22 22.41 -22.70
N PHE A 192 24.07 21.39 -22.68
CA PHE A 192 23.86 20.20 -21.85
C PHE A 192 23.78 20.54 -20.35
N LEU A 193 24.71 21.37 -19.86
CA LEU A 193 24.71 21.83 -18.47
C LEU A 193 23.45 22.64 -18.14
N SER A 194 22.99 23.49 -19.06
CA SER A 194 21.75 24.27 -18.91
C SER A 194 20.53 23.36 -18.73
N VAL A 195 20.40 22.32 -19.56
CA VAL A 195 19.30 21.34 -19.45
C VAL A 195 19.35 20.59 -18.12
N LEU A 196 20.53 20.13 -17.69
CA LEU A 196 20.70 19.50 -16.37
C LEU A 196 20.26 20.41 -15.22
N ASN A 197 20.69 21.67 -15.25
CA ASN A 197 20.36 22.65 -14.21
C ASN A 197 18.87 23.00 -14.21
N ASN A 198 18.23 23.05 -15.39
CA ASN A 198 16.79 23.25 -15.49
C ASN A 198 16.02 22.10 -14.80
N SER A 199 16.34 20.84 -15.11
CA SER A 199 15.71 19.70 -14.46
C SER A 199 15.95 19.68 -12.94
N ARG A 200 17.16 20.05 -12.48
CA ARG A 200 17.49 20.17 -11.05
C ARG A 200 16.65 21.25 -10.36
N LYS A 201 16.54 22.43 -10.97
CA LYS A 201 15.73 23.54 -10.47
C LYS A 201 14.26 23.14 -10.35
N HIS A 202 13.68 22.55 -11.40
CA HIS A 202 12.30 22.08 -11.38
C HIS A 202 12.02 21.10 -10.22
N TYR A 203 12.96 20.18 -9.97
CA TYR A 203 12.84 19.25 -8.84
C TYR A 203 12.98 19.95 -7.49
N ALA A 204 13.96 20.85 -7.33
CA ALA A 204 14.14 21.65 -6.12
C ALA A 204 12.91 22.50 -5.79
N ASP A 205 12.33 23.18 -6.78
CA ASP A 205 11.11 23.99 -6.63
C ASP A 205 9.90 23.11 -6.23
N THR A 206 9.83 21.89 -6.75
CA THR A 206 8.77 20.93 -6.36
C THR A 206 8.94 20.47 -4.92
N LEU A 207 10.16 20.19 -4.46
CA LEU A 207 10.43 19.87 -3.06
C LEU A 207 10.15 21.04 -2.11
N ALA A 208 10.54 22.26 -2.49
CA ALA A 208 10.29 23.45 -1.69
C ALA A 208 8.78 23.72 -1.52
N ARG A 209 8.00 23.56 -2.60
CA ARG A 209 6.53 23.68 -2.55
C ARG A 209 5.89 22.63 -1.63
N ARG A 210 6.40 21.39 -1.61
CA ARG A 210 5.92 20.34 -0.71
C ARG A 210 6.19 20.70 0.76
N LYS A 211 7.44 21.07 1.09
CA LYS A 211 7.80 21.51 2.44
C LYS A 211 6.94 22.67 2.93
N GLY A 212 6.76 23.71 2.10
CA GLY A 212 5.91 24.85 2.46
C GLY A 212 4.43 24.50 2.67
N LYS A 213 3.94 23.46 2.01
CA LYS A 213 2.57 22.94 2.22
C LYS A 213 2.46 22.14 3.53
N ASP A 214 3.47 21.34 3.85
CA ASP A 214 3.55 20.59 5.11
C ASP A 214 3.66 21.54 6.32
N THR A 215 4.42 22.65 6.19
CA THR A 215 4.53 23.69 7.23
C THR A 215 3.21 24.43 7.45
N LYS A 216 2.47 24.76 6.38
CA LYS A 216 1.14 25.39 6.50
C LYS A 216 0.09 24.43 7.09
N ALA A 217 0.15 23.15 6.73
CA ALA A 217 -0.74 22.14 7.31
C ALA A 217 -0.48 21.96 8.82
N THR A 218 0.78 21.97 9.24
CA THR A 218 1.15 21.90 10.67
C THR A 218 0.83 23.17 11.46
N GLU A 219 0.93 24.36 10.87
CA GLU A 219 0.47 25.62 11.51
C GLU A 219 -1.06 25.67 11.70
N THR A 220 -1.83 25.04 10.80
CA THR A 220 -3.30 25.01 10.88
C THR A 220 -3.79 24.01 11.94
N THR A 221 -3.05 22.93 12.20
CA THR A 221 -3.42 21.92 13.23
C THR A 221 -2.97 22.27 14.65
N VAL A 222 -2.17 23.33 14.83
CA VAL A 222 -1.69 23.78 16.16
C VAL A 222 -2.48 25.02 16.63
N THR A 223 -3.36 25.57 15.78
CA THR A 223 -4.22 26.72 16.10
C THR A 223 -5.70 26.38 16.28
N GLU A 224 -6.06 25.10 16.40
CA GLU A 224 -7.36 24.60 16.89
C GLU A 224 -7.19 23.84 18.20
#